data_AF-A0A2E0XRI0-F1
#
_entry.id   AF-A0A2E0XRI0-F1
#
_cell.length_a   1.000
_cell.length_b   1.000
_cell.length_c   1.000
_cell.angle_alpha   90.00
_cell.angle_beta   90.00
_cell.angle_gamma   90.00
#
_symmetry.space_group_name_H-M   'P 1'
#
loop_
_entity.id
_entity.type
_entity.pdbx_description
1 polymer ?
#
loop_
_entity_poly.entity_id
_entity_poly.type
_entity_poly.pdbx_seq_one_letter_code
_entity_poly.pdbx_strand_id
1 'polypeptide(L)'
;MDIFDLILVAQLLGQESKTRVDANGDGLVNIFDMIIVAQCFGQRTAPSIVQQPVATFSMVENWIHQAENVDDGSADFSQGISMLREILRSLKPEETVLMTNYPNPFNPETWMSYHLSQDSEVVIRIYDTTGKIIRTLNMGLQTFGYYVGRDKSAHWDERTDGGELVSSGT
;
A
#
# COMPACT_ATOMS: atom_id res chain seq x y z
N MET A 1 -17.85 -7.29 5.49
CA MET A 1 -17.23 -8.35 4.69
C MET A 1 -16.27 -9.04 5.65
N ASP A 2 -16.51 -10.31 5.92
CA ASP A 2 -15.75 -11.09 6.90
C ASP A 2 -14.58 -11.80 6.19
N ILE A 3 -13.52 -12.12 6.92
CA ILE A 3 -12.37 -12.86 6.40
C ILE A 3 -12.78 -14.28 5.93
N PHE A 4 -13.83 -14.82 6.53
CA PHE A 4 -14.47 -16.07 6.11
C PHE A 4 -15.16 -15.96 4.74
N ASP A 5 -15.66 -14.77 4.35
CA ASP A 5 -16.20 -14.55 3.00
C ASP A 5 -15.08 -14.61 1.95
N LEU A 6 -13.87 -14.13 2.30
CA LEU A 6 -12.72 -14.08 1.41
C LEU A 6 -12.11 -15.47 1.16
N ILE A 7 -12.04 -16.31 2.20
CA ILE A 7 -11.57 -17.70 2.10
C ILE A 7 -12.54 -18.55 1.26
N LEU A 8 -13.86 -18.37 1.47
CA LEU A 8 -14.88 -19.09 0.72
C LEU A 8 -14.89 -18.73 -0.77
N VAL A 9 -14.60 -17.46 -1.11
CA VAL A 9 -14.50 -17.03 -2.51
C VAL A 9 -13.19 -17.47 -3.17
N ALA A 10 -12.08 -17.50 -2.44
CA ALA A 10 -10.84 -18.09 -2.92
C ALA A 10 -11.00 -19.58 -3.30
N GLN A 11 -11.85 -20.31 -2.56
CA GLN A 11 -12.19 -21.71 -2.84
C GLN A 11 -13.13 -21.90 -4.04
N LEU A 12 -13.86 -20.88 -4.47
CA LEU A 12 -14.83 -20.94 -5.58
C LEU A 12 -14.25 -20.50 -6.93
N LEU A 13 -12.95 -20.26 -7.00
CA LEU A 13 -12.32 -19.64 -8.15
C LEU A 13 -11.94 -20.61 -9.28
N GLY A 14 -12.55 -20.41 -10.45
CA GLY A 14 -12.21 -21.13 -11.68
C GLY A 14 -13.33 -21.36 -12.70
N GLN A 15 -14.41 -20.58 -12.71
CA GLN A 15 -15.48 -20.73 -13.72
C GLN A 15 -15.59 -19.51 -14.64
N GLU A 16 -15.42 -19.75 -15.95
CA GLU A 16 -15.75 -18.80 -17.00
C GLU A 16 -17.25 -18.47 -16.93
N SER A 17 -17.59 -17.18 -16.77
CA SER A 17 -18.99 -16.77 -16.76
C SER A 17 -19.15 -15.30 -17.12
N LYS A 18 -19.90 -15.01 -18.19
CA LYS A 18 -20.44 -13.68 -18.46
C LYS A 18 -21.65 -13.42 -17.55
N THR A 19 -21.41 -13.16 -16.27
CA THR A 19 -22.47 -12.78 -15.32
C THR A 19 -22.19 -11.43 -14.70
N ARG A 20 -23.20 -10.87 -14.01
CA ARG A 20 -23.13 -9.62 -13.22
C ARG A 20 -22.09 -9.62 -12.08
N VAL A 21 -21.31 -10.69 -11.94
CA VAL A 21 -20.34 -10.91 -10.87
C VAL A 21 -18.91 -10.59 -11.32
N ASP A 22 -18.65 -10.55 -12.64
CA ASP A 22 -17.45 -9.97 -13.24
C ASP A 22 -17.55 -8.44 -13.14
N ALA A 23 -16.94 -7.88 -12.10
CA ALA A 23 -17.07 -6.49 -11.72
C ALA A 23 -15.98 -5.63 -12.39
N ASN A 24 -14.85 -6.22 -12.79
CA ASN A 24 -13.77 -5.53 -13.48
C ASN A 24 -13.88 -5.63 -15.02
N GLY A 25 -14.75 -6.51 -15.54
CA GLY A 25 -15.06 -6.69 -16.95
C GLY A 25 -14.03 -7.51 -17.73
N ASP A 26 -13.21 -8.33 -17.05
CA ASP A 26 -12.13 -9.12 -17.64
C ASP A 26 -12.59 -10.50 -18.17
N GLY A 27 -13.85 -10.87 -17.94
CA GLY A 27 -14.45 -12.13 -18.36
C GLY A 27 -14.20 -13.31 -17.42
N LEU A 28 -13.50 -13.11 -16.30
CA LEU A 28 -13.19 -14.11 -15.28
C LEU A 28 -13.70 -13.66 -13.92
N VAL A 29 -14.68 -14.36 -13.36
CA VAL A 29 -15.13 -14.09 -11.99
C VAL A 29 -14.02 -14.45 -11.02
N ASN A 30 -13.39 -13.44 -10.38
CA ASN A 30 -12.27 -13.62 -9.49
C ASN A 30 -12.16 -12.66 -8.29
N ILE A 31 -11.12 -12.87 -7.47
CA ILE A 31 -10.89 -12.08 -6.26
C ILE A 31 -10.67 -10.59 -6.55
N PHE A 32 -10.23 -10.23 -7.76
CA PHE A 32 -10.21 -8.83 -8.21
C PHE A 32 -11.63 -8.26 -8.33
N ASP A 33 -12.62 -9.03 -8.79
CA ASP A 33 -14.03 -8.61 -8.76
C ASP A 33 -14.55 -8.43 -7.35
N MET A 34 -14.09 -9.27 -6.42
CA MET A 34 -14.45 -9.13 -5.01
C MET A 34 -13.83 -7.87 -4.40
N ILE A 35 -12.58 -7.54 -4.73
CA ILE A 35 -11.93 -6.28 -4.34
C ILE A 35 -12.75 -5.09 -4.87
N ILE A 36 -13.22 -5.16 -6.11
CA ILE A 36 -14.09 -4.12 -6.69
C ILE A 36 -15.35 -3.93 -5.86
N VAL A 37 -16.04 -5.03 -5.57
CA VAL A 37 -17.28 -5.01 -4.80
C VAL A 37 -17.05 -4.50 -3.38
N ALA A 38 -15.94 -4.88 -2.73
CA ALA A 38 -15.55 -4.39 -1.41
C ALA A 38 -15.30 -2.88 -1.41
N GLN A 39 -14.58 -2.37 -2.41
CA GLN A 39 -14.29 -0.94 -2.57
C GLN A 39 -15.55 -0.11 -2.88
N CYS A 40 -16.54 -0.70 -3.56
CA CYS A 40 -17.82 -0.05 -3.85
C CYS A 40 -18.81 -0.10 -2.67
N PHE A 41 -18.58 -0.93 -1.65
CA PHE A 41 -19.55 -1.16 -0.57
C PHE A 41 -19.70 0.11 0.30
N GLY A 42 -20.72 0.91 0.01
CA GLY A 42 -20.98 2.20 0.66
C GLY A 42 -20.82 3.42 -0.26
N GLN A 43 -20.37 3.26 -1.51
CA GLN A 43 -20.29 4.33 -2.51
C GLN A 43 -21.28 4.10 -3.65
N ARG A 44 -22.01 5.14 -4.09
CA ARG A 44 -23.05 5.07 -5.15
C ARG A 44 -22.48 5.06 -6.57
N THR A 45 -21.16 4.97 -6.71
CA THR A 45 -20.45 5.03 -7.99
C THR A 45 -19.35 3.99 -7.96
N ALA A 46 -19.37 3.08 -8.94
CA ALA A 46 -18.28 2.15 -9.16
C ALA A 46 -17.02 2.96 -9.49
N PRO A 47 -15.94 2.87 -8.70
CA PRO A 47 -14.67 3.42 -9.12
C PRO A 47 -14.15 2.58 -10.29
N SER A 48 -13.44 3.22 -11.21
CA SER A 48 -12.62 2.53 -12.20
C SER A 48 -11.43 1.91 -11.48
N ILE A 49 -11.56 0.68 -10.97
CA ILE A 49 -10.65 0.10 -9.97
C ILE A 49 -9.28 -0.32 -10.51
N VAL A 50 -9.10 -0.24 -11.82
CA VAL A 50 -7.78 -0.25 -12.46
C VAL A 50 -6.99 1.05 -12.20
N GLN A 51 -7.58 2.08 -11.59
CA GLN A 51 -6.95 3.41 -11.43
C GLN A 51 -6.37 3.72 -10.04
N GLN A 52 -6.49 2.84 -9.04
CA GLN A 52 -5.99 3.12 -7.67
C GLN A 52 -5.13 1.98 -7.09
N PRO A 53 -3.95 1.69 -7.68
CA PRO A 53 -3.08 0.60 -7.24
C PRO A 53 -2.66 0.71 -5.76
N VAL A 54 -2.50 1.94 -5.24
CA VAL A 54 -2.15 2.20 -3.84
C VAL A 54 -3.22 1.69 -2.85
N ALA A 55 -4.49 1.96 -3.14
CA ALA A 55 -5.60 1.60 -2.26
C ALA A 55 -5.84 0.10 -2.26
N THR A 56 -5.80 -0.51 -3.44
CA THR A 56 -5.91 -1.97 -3.62
C THR A 56 -4.75 -2.70 -2.94
N PHE A 57 -3.51 -2.21 -3.09
CA PHE A 57 -2.34 -2.78 -2.40
C PHE A 57 -2.51 -2.75 -0.88
N SER A 58 -2.86 -1.59 -0.32
CA SER A 58 -3.03 -1.41 1.12
C SER A 58 -4.15 -2.31 1.68
N MET A 59 -5.22 -2.51 0.91
CA MET A 59 -6.32 -3.39 1.26
C MET A 59 -5.88 -4.86 1.34
N VAL A 60 -5.21 -5.35 0.29
CA VAL A 60 -4.74 -6.75 0.22
C VAL A 60 -3.69 -7.04 1.30
N GLU A 61 -2.76 -6.11 1.53
CA GLU A 61 -1.76 -6.23 2.59
C GLU A 61 -2.42 -6.32 3.98
N ASN A 62 -3.43 -5.48 4.24
CA ASN A 62 -4.18 -5.53 5.50
C ASN A 62 -4.98 -6.84 5.66
N TRP A 63 -5.52 -7.40 4.58
CA TRP A 63 -6.17 -8.72 4.63
C TRP A 63 -5.19 -9.85 4.94
N ILE A 64 -3.99 -9.82 4.35
CA ILE A 64 -2.93 -10.79 4.68
C ILE A 64 -2.59 -10.70 6.17
N HIS A 65 -2.36 -9.49 6.69
CA HIS A 65 -2.06 -9.29 8.11
C HIS A 65 -3.21 -9.78 9.02
N GLN A 66 -4.46 -9.49 8.67
CA GLN A 66 -5.61 -10.00 9.43
C GLN A 66 -5.71 -11.52 9.36
N ALA A 67 -5.48 -12.11 8.18
CA ALA A 67 -5.51 -13.56 8.01
C ALA A 67 -4.45 -14.20 8.91
N GLU A 68 -3.19 -13.78 8.81
CA GLU A 68 -2.10 -14.31 9.62
C GLU A 68 -2.36 -14.25 11.14
N ASN A 69 -3.11 -13.25 11.61
CA ASN A 69 -3.47 -13.12 13.03
C ASN A 69 -4.56 -14.10 13.50
N VAL A 70 -5.37 -14.63 12.59
CA VAL A 70 -6.46 -15.57 12.89
C VAL A 70 -6.22 -16.95 12.27
N ASP A 71 -5.01 -17.19 11.76
CA ASP A 71 -4.60 -18.44 11.11
C ASP A 71 -4.79 -19.63 12.07
N ASP A 72 -5.63 -20.57 11.65
CA ASP A 72 -5.93 -21.79 12.41
C ASP A 72 -4.95 -22.93 12.12
N GLY A 73 -3.96 -22.69 11.24
CA GLY A 73 -2.97 -23.67 10.81
C GLY A 73 -3.48 -24.68 9.79
N SER A 74 -4.71 -24.52 9.29
CA SER A 74 -5.25 -25.39 8.25
C SER A 74 -4.59 -25.13 6.90
N ALA A 75 -4.56 -26.18 6.07
CA ALA A 75 -4.04 -26.08 4.71
C ALA A 75 -4.84 -25.08 3.86
N ASP A 76 -6.15 -24.99 4.09
CA ASP A 76 -7.04 -24.06 3.39
C ASP A 76 -6.68 -22.61 3.72
N PHE A 77 -6.40 -22.31 5.00
CA PHE A 77 -6.01 -20.98 5.44
C PHE A 77 -4.65 -20.57 4.86
N SER A 78 -3.67 -21.47 4.93
CA SER A 78 -2.35 -21.29 4.33
C SER A 78 -2.42 -21.06 2.81
N GLN A 79 -3.32 -21.76 2.12
CA GLN A 79 -3.55 -21.61 0.68
C GLN A 79 -4.18 -20.25 0.36
N GLY A 80 -5.15 -19.80 1.17
CA GLY A 80 -5.79 -18.49 1.04
C GLY A 80 -4.79 -17.33 1.21
N ILE A 81 -3.96 -17.37 2.26
CA ILE A 81 -2.88 -16.38 2.45
C ILE A 81 -1.93 -16.38 1.25
N SER A 82 -1.57 -17.56 0.74
CA SER A 82 -0.66 -17.67 -0.41
C SER A 82 -1.24 -17.01 -1.66
N MET A 83 -2.53 -17.20 -1.95
CA MET A 83 -3.21 -16.52 -3.06
C MET A 83 -3.20 -14.99 -2.88
N LEU A 84 -3.48 -14.49 -1.67
CA LEU A 84 -3.42 -13.06 -1.37
C LEU A 84 -2.02 -12.49 -1.59
N ARG A 85 -0.98 -13.23 -1.22
CA ARG A 85 0.41 -12.81 -1.46
C ARG A 85 0.75 -12.74 -2.95
N GLU A 86 0.24 -13.63 -3.79
CA GLU A 86 0.42 -13.52 -5.25
C GLU A 86 -0.27 -12.28 -5.82
N ILE A 87 -1.48 -11.97 -5.35
CA ILE A 87 -2.17 -10.73 -5.74
C ILE A 87 -1.35 -9.52 -5.30
N LEU A 88 -0.85 -9.49 -4.06
CA LEU A 88 -0.02 -8.39 -3.57
C LEU A 88 1.21 -8.17 -4.44
N ARG A 89 1.88 -9.25 -4.88
CA ARG A 89 3.02 -9.18 -5.80
C ARG A 89 2.62 -8.64 -7.17
N SER A 90 1.43 -8.94 -7.67
CA SER A 90 0.93 -8.40 -8.94
C SER A 90 0.62 -6.89 -8.87
N LEU A 91 0.36 -6.36 -7.66
CA LEU A 91 0.07 -4.94 -7.41
C LEU A 91 1.31 -4.11 -7.04
N LYS A 92 2.48 -4.75 -6.99
CA LYS A 92 3.75 -4.14 -6.64
C LYS A 92 4.04 -2.90 -7.51
N PRO A 93 4.60 -1.81 -6.94
CA PRO A 93 5.04 -0.66 -7.74
C PRO A 93 6.06 -1.06 -8.80
N GLU A 94 5.93 -0.54 -10.01
CA GLU A 94 6.90 -0.78 -11.10
C GLU A 94 8.23 -0.08 -10.82
N GLU A 95 8.18 1.11 -10.20
CA GLU A 95 9.35 1.93 -9.94
C GLU A 95 9.47 2.32 -8.47
N THR A 96 10.72 2.44 -8.03
CA THR A 96 11.06 3.04 -6.75
C THR A 96 11.12 4.56 -6.94
N VAL A 97 10.21 5.28 -6.29
CA VAL A 97 10.06 6.73 -6.49
C VAL A 97 9.77 7.43 -5.17
N LEU A 98 10.40 8.59 -4.96
CA LEU A 98 10.05 9.54 -3.90
C LEU A 98 8.98 10.48 -4.44
N MET A 99 7.83 10.54 -3.76
CA MET A 99 6.72 11.40 -4.15
C MET A 99 6.95 12.82 -3.66
N THR A 100 6.16 13.77 -4.18
CA THR A 100 6.16 15.14 -3.67
C THR A 100 5.84 15.14 -2.18
N ASN A 101 6.68 15.81 -1.41
CA ASN A 101 6.51 15.95 0.02
C ASN A 101 5.26 16.79 0.34
N TYR A 102 4.47 16.33 1.31
CA TYR A 102 3.24 17.02 1.69
C TYR A 102 3.03 17.00 3.21
N PRO A 103 2.66 18.14 3.83
CA PRO A 103 2.67 19.48 3.24
C PRO A 103 4.10 19.93 2.82
N ASN A 104 4.19 20.92 1.93
CA ASN A 104 5.45 21.57 1.51
C ASN A 104 6.26 22.00 2.76
N PRO A 105 7.61 21.98 2.77
CA PRO A 105 8.46 22.02 3.97
C PRO A 105 8.63 23.42 4.58
N PHE A 106 7.51 24.12 4.73
CA PHE A 106 7.33 25.34 5.52
C PHE A 106 6.16 25.18 6.49
N ASN A 107 5.89 23.93 6.88
CA ASN A 107 4.84 23.53 7.79
C ASN A 107 5.48 22.57 8.81
N PRO A 108 5.16 22.67 10.12
CA PRO A 108 5.94 22.05 11.22
C PRO A 108 6.13 20.53 11.14
N GLU A 109 5.37 19.85 10.29
CA GLU A 109 5.46 18.43 10.01
C GLU A 109 5.33 18.20 8.51
N THR A 110 6.31 17.51 7.92
CA THR A 110 6.34 17.11 6.51
C THR A 110 6.36 15.60 6.40
N TRP A 111 5.49 15.05 5.55
CA TRP A 111 5.46 13.62 5.23
C TRP A 111 6.02 13.39 3.84
N MET A 112 6.98 12.47 3.75
CA MET A 112 7.68 12.10 2.52
C MET A 112 7.23 10.70 2.13
N SER A 113 6.27 10.66 1.22
CA SER A 113 5.74 9.41 0.68
C SER A 113 6.68 8.84 -0.39
N TYR A 114 6.78 7.52 -0.46
CA TYR A 114 7.62 6.85 -1.45
C TYR A 114 7.02 5.49 -1.85
N HIS A 115 7.42 4.98 -3.00
CA HIS A 115 7.12 3.62 -3.43
C HIS A 115 8.41 2.82 -3.55
N LEU A 116 8.35 1.53 -3.27
CA LEU A 116 9.46 0.60 -3.44
C LEU A 116 9.06 -0.47 -4.45
N SER A 117 9.81 -0.56 -5.54
CA SER A 117 9.69 -1.63 -6.53
C SER A 117 10.51 -2.86 -6.19
N GLN A 118 11.07 -2.96 -4.99
CA GLN A 118 11.69 -4.16 -4.42
C GLN A 118 12.05 -3.91 -2.96
N ASP A 119 12.22 -4.98 -2.19
CA ASP A 119 12.69 -4.90 -0.81
C ASP A 119 14.06 -4.20 -0.79
N SER A 120 14.16 -3.15 0.03
CA SER A 120 15.31 -2.23 0.00
C SER A 120 15.59 -1.65 1.39
N GLU A 121 16.86 -1.35 1.67
CA GLU A 121 17.23 -0.48 2.79
C GLU A 121 16.95 0.98 2.38
N VAL A 122 16.13 1.67 3.18
CA VAL A 122 15.64 3.02 2.86
C VAL A 122 16.27 4.04 3.78
N VAL A 123 16.94 5.01 3.17
CA VAL A 123 17.51 6.18 3.85
C VAL A 123 17.07 7.44 3.10
N ILE A 124 16.41 8.35 3.80
CA ILE A 124 16.00 9.65 3.27
C ILE A 124 16.93 10.72 3.83
N ARG A 125 17.61 11.45 2.94
CA ARG A 125 18.50 12.54 3.29
C ARG A 125 17.87 13.85 2.87
N ILE A 126 17.77 14.78 3.82
CA ILE A 126 17.25 16.13 3.60
C ILE A 126 18.43 17.07 3.51
N TYR A 127 18.40 17.93 2.50
CA TYR A 127 19.47 18.86 2.16
C TYR A 127 18.97 20.31 2.29
N ASP A 128 19.84 21.22 2.68
CA ASP A 128 19.59 22.65 2.54
C ASP A 128 19.82 23.13 1.08
N THR A 129 19.56 24.41 0.83
CA THR A 129 19.72 25.03 -0.50
C THR A 129 21.17 25.07 -0.99
N THR A 130 22.15 24.86 -0.11
CA THR A 130 23.58 24.77 -0.45
C THR A 130 24.00 23.33 -0.79
N GLY A 131 23.12 22.35 -0.61
CA GLY A 131 23.39 20.93 -0.83
C GLY A 131 24.05 20.23 0.37
N LYS A 132 24.02 20.84 1.57
CA LYS A 132 24.49 20.20 2.80
C LYS A 132 23.37 19.35 3.40
N ILE A 133 23.70 18.13 3.83
CA ILE A 133 22.76 17.27 4.57
C ILE A 133 22.47 17.91 5.93
N ILE A 134 21.20 18.14 6.22
CA ILE A 134 20.73 18.67 7.50
C ILE A 134 20.04 17.61 8.35
N ARG A 135 19.48 16.57 7.73
CA ARG A 135 18.78 15.48 8.41
C ARG A 135 18.92 14.17 7.64
N THR A 136 19.11 13.08 8.37
CA THR A 136 19.06 11.72 7.81
C THR A 136 17.99 10.90 8.54
N LEU A 137 16.98 10.43 7.80
CA LEU A 137 15.95 9.54 8.30
C LEU A 137 16.29 8.11 7.84
N ASN A 138 16.69 7.26 8.77
CA ASN A 138 16.93 5.85 8.48
C ASN A 138 15.64 5.07 8.73
N MET A 139 15.04 4.56 7.65
CA MET A 139 13.80 3.78 7.69
C MET A 139 14.09 2.27 7.77
N GLY A 140 15.36 1.86 7.68
CA GLY A 140 15.78 0.47 7.72
C GLY A 140 15.37 -0.33 6.49
N LEU A 141 15.36 -1.66 6.64
CA LEU A 141 14.88 -2.57 5.61
C LEU A 141 13.35 -2.49 5.50
N GLN A 142 12.87 -2.24 4.28
CA GLN A 142 11.47 -2.08 3.94
C GLN A 142 11.13 -3.01 2.78
N THR A 143 9.96 -3.66 2.82
CA THR A 143 9.48 -4.52 1.73
C THR A 143 8.97 -3.68 0.55
N PHE A 144 8.86 -4.28 -0.64
CA PHE A 144 8.21 -3.59 -1.76
C PHE A 144 6.79 -3.12 -1.39
N GLY A 145 6.35 -2.00 -1.95
CA GLY A 145 5.02 -1.47 -1.68
C GLY A 145 4.91 0.05 -1.71
N TYR A 146 3.76 0.55 -1.26
CA TYR A 146 3.41 1.97 -1.26
C TYR A 146 3.44 2.54 0.17
N TYR A 147 4.27 3.55 0.40
CA TYR A 147 4.45 4.22 1.70
C TYR A 147 3.86 5.64 1.65
N VAL A 148 2.53 5.73 1.56
CA VAL A 148 1.80 6.99 1.31
C VAL A 148 1.06 7.52 2.56
N GLY A 149 0.68 6.64 3.48
CA GLY A 149 0.02 7.02 4.74
C GLY A 149 1.00 7.62 5.76
N ARG A 150 0.50 8.40 6.73
CA ARG A 150 1.31 8.96 7.83
C ARG A 150 1.91 7.87 8.75
N ASP A 151 1.32 6.69 8.74
CA ASP A 151 1.79 5.52 9.46
C ASP A 151 3.02 4.86 8.79
N LYS A 152 3.25 5.12 7.50
CA LYS A 152 4.28 4.46 6.68
C LYS A 152 5.31 5.40 6.06
N SER A 153 4.89 6.59 5.68
CA SER A 153 5.76 7.59 5.06
C SER A 153 6.80 8.09 6.06
N ALA A 154 7.90 8.64 5.54
CA ALA A 154 8.92 9.21 6.40
C ALA A 154 8.46 10.57 6.94
N HIS A 155 8.66 10.77 8.25
CA HIS A 155 8.26 11.98 8.95
C HIS A 155 9.46 12.91 9.19
N TRP A 156 9.28 14.19 8.89
CA TRP A 156 10.24 15.23 9.25
C TRP A 156 9.58 16.38 9.98
N ASP A 157 10.19 16.77 11.09
CA ASP A 157 9.71 17.74 12.09
C ASP A 157 10.45 19.09 12.02
N GLU A 158 10.98 19.44 10.84
CA GLU A 158 11.78 20.66 10.59
C GLU A 158 13.07 20.75 11.42
N ARG A 159 13.54 19.65 12.01
CA ARG A 159 14.79 19.64 12.79
C ARG A 159 15.95 19.05 12.01
N THR A 160 17.15 19.51 12.35
CA THR A 160 18.40 18.88 11.92
C THR A 160 18.65 17.57 12.67
N ASP A 161 19.67 16.80 12.29
CA ASP A 161 20.15 15.66 13.08
C ASP A 161 20.55 16.08 14.52
N GLY A 162 20.99 17.33 14.71
CA GLY A 162 21.31 17.90 16.03
C GLY A 162 20.12 18.35 16.86
N GLY A 163 18.89 18.27 16.31
CA GLY A 163 17.65 18.70 16.98
C GLY A 163 17.38 20.20 16.89
N GLU A 164 18.21 20.97 16.20
CA GLU A 164 17.99 22.40 15.96
C GLU A 164 16.88 22.60 14.93
N LEU A 165 16.00 23.59 15.16
CA LEU A 165 15.00 23.98 14.17
C LEU A 165 15.71 24.59 12.96
N VAL A 166 15.34 24.12 11.77
CA VAL A 166 15.76 24.71 10.52
C VAL A 166 14.91 25.96 10.33
N SER A 167 15.54 27.13 10.24
CA SER A 167 14.85 28.40 9.98
C SER A 167 13.98 28.26 8.74
N SER A 168 12.70 28.64 8.80
CA SER A 168 11.84 28.73 7.64
C SER A 168 12.52 29.64 6.60
N GLY A 169 13.09 29.05 5.55
CA GLY A 169 13.81 29.77 4.51
C GLY A 169 12.95 30.83 3.80
N THR A 170 13.55 31.98 3.53
CA THR A 170 13.11 32.94 2.49
C THR A 170 13.52 32.47 1.11
#